data_AF-A0A2N7L3L8-F1
#
_entry.id   AF-A0A2N7L3L8-F1
#
_cell.length_a   1.000
_cell.length_b   1.000
_cell.length_c   1.000
_cell.angle_alpha   90.00
_cell.angle_beta   90.00
_cell.angle_gamma   90.00
#
_symmetry.space_group_name_H-M   'P 1'
#
loop_
_entity.id
_entity.type
_entity.pdbx_description
1 polymer ?
#
loop_
_entity_poly.entity_id
_entity_poly.type
_entity_poly.pdbx_seq_one_letter_code
_entity_poly.pdbx_strand_id
1 'polypeptide(L)'
;MSEIELKINEIAQGFLTGEQGKLWFNNQKNEEKSEALSSLSKFIAQSHPTNEEVSKAIVMSGLNPNFTPCVLISKFDLSDALYKINLLPDIEIDKSWCLLISLFTISDSRRRRLSCGKGCRHWWHKLKSV
;
A
#
# COMPACT_ATOMS: atom_id res chain seq x y z
N MET A 1 8.49 11.69 9.19
CA MET A 1 7.85 11.03 8.04
C MET A 1 8.60 11.49 6.82
N SER A 2 9.06 10.57 5.98
CA SER A 2 9.72 10.95 4.72
C SER A 2 8.70 11.47 3.71
N GLU A 3 9.18 12.13 2.64
CA GLU A 3 8.32 12.57 1.54
C GLU A 3 7.58 11.39 0.89
N ILE A 4 8.23 10.23 0.84
CA ILE A 4 7.66 8.97 0.36
C ILE A 4 6.48 8.53 1.23
N GLU A 5 6.65 8.53 2.55
CA GLU A 5 5.60 8.15 3.49
C GLU A 5 4.39 9.11 3.44
N LEU A 6 4.64 10.41 3.25
CA LEU A 6 3.59 11.41 3.03
C LEU A 6 2.81 11.10 1.75
N LYS A 7 3.52 10.83 0.65
CA LYS A 7 2.88 10.54 -0.65
C LYS A 7 2.06 9.25 -0.62
N ILE A 8 2.56 8.20 0.04
CA ILE A 8 1.81 6.95 0.25
C ILE A 8 0.48 7.24 0.96
N ASN A 9 0.49 8.08 2.00
CA ASN A 9 -0.72 8.47 2.71
C ASN A 9 -1.67 9.29 1.84
N GLU A 10 -1.17 10.23 1.03
CA GLU A 10 -1.99 11.00 0.10
C GLU A 10 -2.72 10.09 -0.90
N ILE A 11 -2.00 9.11 -1.48
CA ILE A 11 -2.57 8.13 -2.41
C ILE A 11 -3.63 7.27 -1.71
N ALA A 12 -3.29 6.69 -0.56
CA ALA A 12 -4.18 5.80 0.18
C ALA A 12 -5.45 6.51 0.70
N GLN A 13 -5.38 7.81 0.93
CA GLN A 13 -6.52 8.61 1.38
C GLN A 13 -7.34 9.20 0.22
N GLY A 14 -6.95 8.94 -1.03
CA GLY A 14 -7.68 9.36 -2.21
C GLY A 14 -7.42 10.81 -2.65
N PHE A 15 -6.37 11.45 -2.13
CA PHE A 15 -5.90 12.74 -2.66
C PHE A 15 -5.26 12.59 -4.04
N LEU A 16 -4.80 11.37 -4.38
CA LEU A 16 -4.35 10.99 -5.71
C LEU A 16 -5.10 9.73 -6.16
N THR A 17 -5.44 9.68 -7.45
CA THR A 17 -5.99 8.47 -8.09
C THR A 17 -4.95 7.35 -8.15
N GLY A 18 -5.40 6.10 -8.35
CA GLY A 18 -4.50 4.96 -8.53
C GLY A 18 -3.50 5.15 -9.69
N GLU A 19 -3.94 5.77 -10.79
CA GLU A 19 -3.08 6.10 -11.93
C GLU A 19 -2.02 7.16 -11.58
N GLN A 20 -2.40 8.22 -10.87
CA GLN A 20 -1.47 9.24 -10.39
C GLN A 20 -0.46 8.65 -9.39
N GLY A 21 -0.91 7.76 -8.51
CA GLY A 21 -0.03 7.05 -7.58
C GLY A 21 0.98 6.15 -8.29
N LYS A 22 0.55 5.44 -9.34
CA LYS A 22 1.43 4.64 -10.20
C LYS A 22 2.43 5.52 -10.96
N LEU A 23 1.98 6.62 -11.55
CA LEU A 23 2.84 7.56 -12.26
C LEU A 23 3.90 8.16 -11.33
N TRP A 24 3.50 8.58 -10.12
CA TRP A 24 4.44 9.06 -9.11
C TRP A 24 5.51 8.00 -8.79
N PHE A 25 5.08 6.76 -8.53
CA PHE A 25 6.00 5.66 -8.20
C PHE A 25 6.97 5.36 -9.35
N ASN A 26 6.47 5.34 -10.59
CA ASN A 26 7.28 5.05 -11.77
C ASN A 26 8.36 6.10 -12.04
N ASN A 27 8.17 7.34 -11.58
CA ASN A 27 9.15 8.44 -11.70
C ASN A 27 10.20 8.46 -10.58
N GLN A 28 10.13 7.54 -9.62
CA GLN A 28 11.14 7.40 -8.56
C GLN A 28 12.35 6.60 -9.05
N LYS A 29 13.54 6.82 -8.47
CA LYS A 29 14.69 5.94 -8.73
C LYS A 29 14.55 4.68 -7.88
N ASN A 30 15.41 3.70 -8.15
CA ASN A 30 15.30 2.37 -7.56
C ASN A 30 15.42 2.38 -6.02
N GLU A 31 16.24 3.27 -5.46
CA GLU A 31 16.37 3.43 -4.01
C GLU A 31 15.06 3.94 -3.39
N GLU A 32 14.45 4.98 -3.97
CA GLU A 32 13.19 5.53 -3.48
C GLU A 32 12.01 4.54 -3.70
N LYS A 33 12.01 3.77 -4.79
CA LYS A 33 11.02 2.69 -4.98
C LYS A 33 11.13 1.61 -3.91
N SER A 34 12.35 1.24 -3.52
CA SER A 34 12.61 0.26 -2.47
C SER A 34 12.20 0.80 -1.09
N GLU A 35 12.49 2.07 -0.80
CA GLU A 35 12.02 2.73 0.42
C GLU A 35 10.49 2.79 0.46
N ALA A 36 9.83 3.10 -0.67
CA ALA A 36 8.38 3.14 -0.75
C ALA A 36 7.73 1.79 -0.46
N LEU A 37 8.23 0.68 -1.03
CA LEU A 37 7.73 -0.66 -0.73
C LEU A 37 7.95 -1.07 0.73
N SER A 38 9.11 -0.73 1.29
CA SER A 38 9.42 -1.00 2.70
C SER A 38 8.49 -0.25 3.65
N SER A 39 8.30 1.05 3.41
CA SER A 39 7.39 1.91 4.18
C SER A 39 5.94 1.43 4.07
N LEU A 40 5.49 1.11 2.86
CA LEU A 40 4.15 0.60 2.60
C LEU A 40 3.92 -0.75 3.30
N SER A 41 4.91 -1.64 3.32
CA SER A 41 4.83 -2.91 4.04
C SER A 41 4.64 -2.71 5.55
N LYS A 42 5.38 -1.75 6.14
CA LYS A 42 5.21 -1.37 7.56
C LYS A 42 3.82 -0.80 7.84
N PHE A 43 3.27 -0.01 6.93
CA PHE A 43 1.93 0.56 7.08
C PHE A 43 0.84 -0.50 6.98
N ILE A 44 0.98 -1.43 6.03
CA ILE A 44 0.07 -2.57 5.90
C ILE A 44 0.09 -3.41 7.17
N ALA A 45 1.26 -3.76 7.70
CA ALA A 45 1.38 -4.51 8.94
C ALA A 45 0.66 -3.81 10.11
N GLN A 46 0.79 -2.48 10.24
CA GLN A 46 0.11 -1.68 11.27
C GLN A 46 -1.40 -1.51 11.04
N SER A 47 -1.85 -1.64 9.80
CA SER A 47 -3.28 -1.55 9.46
C SER A 47 -4.04 -2.86 9.71
N HIS A 48 -3.33 -3.97 9.89
CA HIS A 48 -3.88 -5.31 10.13
C HIS A 48 -4.98 -5.68 9.13
N PRO A 49 -4.65 -5.81 7.82
CA PRO A 49 -5.63 -6.22 6.82
C PRO A 49 -6.16 -7.62 7.10
N THR A 50 -7.41 -7.86 6.72
CA THR A 50 -8.04 -9.18 6.73
C THR A 50 -7.81 -9.92 5.40
N ASN A 51 -8.02 -11.24 5.39
CA ASN A 51 -7.92 -12.04 4.15
C ASN A 51 -8.93 -11.61 3.07
N GLU A 52 -10.10 -11.11 3.49
CA GLU A 52 -11.09 -10.56 2.57
C GLU A 52 -10.57 -9.26 1.92
N GLU A 53 -9.89 -8.41 2.69
CA GLU A 53 -9.28 -7.19 2.16
C GLU A 53 -8.11 -7.47 1.22
N VAL A 54 -7.33 -8.54 1.47
CA VAL A 54 -6.31 -9.02 0.53
C VAL A 54 -6.95 -9.40 -0.81
N SER A 55 -8.04 -10.17 -0.78
CA SER A 55 -8.74 -10.58 -1.99
C SER A 55 -9.29 -9.37 -2.76
N LYS A 56 -9.88 -8.40 -2.04
CA LYS A 56 -10.35 -7.13 -2.63
C LYS A 56 -9.21 -6.30 -3.21
N ALA A 57 -8.04 -6.27 -2.57
CA ALA A 57 -6.87 -5.54 -3.04
C ALA A 57 -6.34 -6.09 -4.36
N ILE A 58 -6.34 -7.42 -4.54
CA ILE A 58 -5.95 -8.05 -5.81
C ILE A 58 -6.89 -7.60 -6.93
N VAL A 59 -8.20 -7.65 -6.71
CA VAL A 59 -9.20 -7.17 -7.69
C VAL A 59 -9.03 -5.68 -7.97
N MET A 60 -8.91 -4.86 -6.92
CA MET A 60 -8.79 -3.41 -7.04
C MET A 60 -7.49 -2.97 -7.73
N SER A 61 -6.41 -3.75 -7.59
CA SER A 61 -5.14 -3.46 -8.24
C SER A 61 -5.15 -3.64 -9.76
N GLY A 62 -6.17 -4.32 -10.31
CA GLY A 62 -6.25 -4.66 -11.73
C GLY A 62 -5.19 -5.68 -12.21
N LEU A 63 -4.45 -6.29 -11.28
CA LEU A 63 -3.41 -7.26 -11.60
C LEU A 63 -4.00 -8.64 -11.90
N ASN A 64 -3.28 -9.41 -12.71
CA ASN A 64 -3.55 -10.83 -12.85
C ASN A 64 -3.27 -11.52 -11.50
N PRO A 65 -4.22 -12.27 -10.91
CA PRO A 65 -4.03 -12.96 -9.63
C PRO A 65 -2.86 -13.94 -9.59
N ASN A 66 -2.40 -14.41 -10.77
CA ASN A 66 -1.26 -15.32 -10.89
C ASN A 66 0.10 -14.61 -10.89
N PHE A 67 0.14 -13.27 -10.86
CA PHE A 67 1.41 -12.56 -10.68
C PHE A 67 2.01 -12.85 -9.31
N THR A 68 3.34 -12.91 -9.27
CA THR A 68 4.11 -13.30 -8.09
C THR A 68 3.68 -12.59 -6.80
N PRO A 69 3.57 -11.24 -6.74
CA PRO A 69 3.15 -10.58 -5.50
C PRO A 69 1.72 -10.95 -5.07
N CYS A 70 0.79 -11.17 -6.03
CA CYS A 70 -0.57 -11.62 -5.73
C CYS A 70 -0.59 -13.05 -5.16
N VAL A 71 0.19 -13.96 -5.74
CA VAL A 71 0.31 -15.33 -5.24
C VAL A 71 0.93 -15.36 -3.85
N LEU A 72 1.96 -14.54 -3.60
CA LEU A 72 2.62 -14.46 -2.29
C LEU A 72 1.67 -13.96 -1.19
N ILE A 73 0.97 -12.84 -1.43
CA ILE A 73 0.06 -12.27 -0.41
C ILE A 73 -1.14 -13.17 -0.10
N SER A 74 -1.54 -14.05 -1.04
CA SER A 74 -2.65 -14.99 -0.84
C SER A 74 -2.26 -16.31 -0.19
N LYS A 75 -0.98 -16.72 -0.26
CA LYS A 75 -0.54 -18.06 0.19
C LYS A 75 0.22 -18.06 1.51
N PHE A 76 0.86 -16.94 1.86
CA PHE A 76 1.67 -16.83 3.06
C PHE A 76 0.98 -15.93 4.09
N ASP A 77 1.36 -16.10 5.36
CA ASP A 77 1.00 -15.14 6.39
C ASP A 77 1.51 -13.74 6.02
N LEU A 78 0.79 -12.71 6.44
CA LEU A 78 1.01 -11.33 5.99
C LEU A 78 2.47 -10.87 6.17
N SER A 79 3.10 -11.18 7.30
CA SER A 79 4.50 -10.81 7.57
C SER A 79 5.46 -11.45 6.55
N ASP A 80 5.27 -12.73 6.29
CA ASP A 80 6.13 -13.52 5.40
C ASP A 80 5.91 -13.11 3.95
N ALA A 81 4.66 -12.87 3.57
CA ALA A 81 4.32 -12.36 2.25
C ALA A 81 4.97 -10.98 2.00
N LEU A 82 4.83 -10.04 2.93
CA LEU A 82 5.43 -8.71 2.82
C LEU A 82 6.95 -8.79 2.73
N TYR A 83 7.59 -9.62 3.57
CA TYR A 83 9.04 -9.85 3.49
C TYR A 83 9.46 -10.38 2.11
N LYS A 84 8.79 -11.41 1.60
CA LYS A 84 9.07 -11.99 0.28
C LYS A 84 8.83 -11.00 -0.86
N ILE A 85 7.79 -10.17 -0.77
CA ILE A 85 7.46 -9.15 -1.78
C ILE A 85 8.58 -8.10 -1.88
N ASN A 86 9.16 -7.68 -0.74
CA ASN A 86 10.29 -6.72 -0.74
C ASN A 86 11.60 -7.30 -1.33
N LEU A 87 11.69 -8.63 -1.47
CA LEU A 87 12.85 -9.30 -2.06
C LEU A 87 12.64 -9.69 -3.53
N LEU A 88 11.50 -9.33 -4.13
CA LEU A 88 11.25 -9.62 -5.53
C LEU A 88 12.20 -8.80 -6.43
N PRO A 89 12.57 -9.35 -7.61
CA PRO A 89 13.38 -8.63 -8.58
C PRO A 89 12.65 -7.40 -9.11
N ASP A 90 13.41 -6.41 -9.61
CA ASP A 90 12.92 -5.12 -10.10
C ASP A 90 11.77 -5.22 -11.12
N ILE A 91 11.71 -6.29 -11.92
CA ILE A 91 10.63 -6.53 -12.89
C ILE A 91 9.24 -6.67 -12.24
N GLU A 92 9.18 -7.02 -10.95
CA GLU A 92 7.94 -7.15 -10.19
C GLU A 92 7.63 -5.90 -9.34
N ILE A 93 8.50 -4.88 -9.33
CA ILE A 93 8.40 -3.75 -8.38
C ILE A 93 7.11 -2.94 -8.57
N ASP A 94 6.74 -2.66 -9.82
CA ASP A 94 5.53 -1.89 -10.15
C ASP A 94 4.25 -2.67 -9.81
N LYS A 95 4.26 -4.00 -9.95
CA LYS A 95 3.14 -4.88 -9.58
C LYS A 95 3.00 -4.94 -8.07
N SER A 96 4.11 -5.12 -7.36
CA SER A 96 4.17 -5.08 -5.89
C SER A 96 3.62 -3.76 -5.37
N TRP A 97 4.01 -2.64 -5.96
CA TRP A 97 3.46 -1.33 -5.62
C TRP A 97 1.94 -1.27 -5.80
N CYS A 98 1.43 -1.60 -7.00
CA CYS A 98 -0.01 -1.53 -7.29
C CYS A 98 -0.83 -2.41 -6.34
N LEU A 99 -0.34 -3.61 -5.99
CA LEU A 99 -1.00 -4.50 -5.05
C LEU A 99 -1.00 -3.95 -3.63
N LEU A 100 0.18 -3.57 -3.13
CA LEU A 100 0.34 -3.15 -1.74
C LEU A 100 -0.36 -1.81 -1.48
N ILE A 101 -0.35 -0.87 -2.43
CA ILE A 101 -1.02 0.42 -2.24
C ILE A 101 -2.54 0.22 -2.23
N SER A 102 -3.04 -0.72 -3.03
CA SER A 102 -4.45 -1.12 -3.02
C SER A 102 -4.84 -1.73 -1.68
N LEU A 103 -4.02 -2.63 -1.14
CA LEU A 103 -4.27 -3.25 0.17
C LEU A 103 -4.27 -2.21 1.29
N PHE A 104 -3.28 -1.32 1.30
CA PHE A 104 -3.18 -0.26 2.30
C PHE A 104 -4.35 0.72 2.23
N THR A 105 -4.78 1.10 1.02
CA THR A 105 -5.95 1.97 0.81
C THR A 105 -7.20 1.40 1.47
N ILE A 106 -7.43 0.09 1.31
CA ILE A 106 -8.61 -0.60 1.88
C ILE A 106 -8.50 -0.66 3.41
N SER A 107 -7.37 -1.16 3.94
CA SER A 107 -7.20 -1.39 5.36
C SER A 107 -7.08 -0.10 6.18
N ASP A 108 -6.38 0.92 5.66
CA ASP A 108 -6.33 2.25 6.29
C ASP A 108 -7.71 2.91 6.30
N SER A 109 -8.47 2.82 5.20
CA SER A 109 -9.83 3.35 5.15
C SER A 109 -10.76 2.68 6.18
N ARG A 110 -10.67 1.35 6.36
CA ARG A 110 -11.39 0.66 7.45
C ARG A 110 -10.94 1.16 8.81
N ARG A 111 -9.63 1.16 9.07
CA ARG A 111 -9.06 1.60 10.36
C ARG A 111 -9.48 3.03 10.69
N ARG A 112 -9.46 3.95 9.73
CA ARG A 112 -9.94 5.34 9.89
C ARG A 112 -11.41 5.38 10.26
N ARG A 113 -12.28 4.68 9.53
CA ARG A 113 -13.72 4.64 9.84
C ARG A 113 -14.01 4.12 11.25
N LEU A 114 -13.31 3.08 11.69
CA LEU A 114 -13.55 2.45 12.99
C LEU A 114 -12.92 3.20 14.16
N SER A 115 -11.74 3.80 13.98
CA SER A 115 -10.94 4.36 15.08
C SER A 115 -10.89 5.89 15.12
N CYS A 116 -11.26 6.58 14.04
CA CYS A 116 -11.12 8.05 13.94
C CYS A 116 -12.41 8.84 14.17
N GLY A 117 -13.55 8.17 14.40
CA GLY A 117 -14.86 8.83 14.56
C GLY A 117 -15.02 9.75 15.78
N LYS A 118 -14.09 9.71 16.76
CA LYS A 118 -14.10 10.55 17.98
C LYS A 118 -12.95 11.57 18.03
N GLY A 119 -12.32 11.85 16.89
CA GLY A 119 -11.19 12.78 16.79
C GLY A 119 -9.86 12.04 16.65
N CYS A 120 -9.40 11.93 15.40
CA CYS A 120 -8.08 11.36 15.13
C CYS A 120 -6.98 12.30 15.63
N ARG A 121 -6.07 11.78 16.46
CA ARG A 121 -4.86 12.50 16.90
C ARG A 121 -3.66 12.25 15.98
N HIS A 122 -3.75 11.29 15.06
CA HIS A 122 -2.69 11.03 14.10
C HIS A 122 -2.61 12.17 13.10
N TRP A 123 -1.44 12.78 13.01
CA TRP A 123 -1.24 13.96 12.16
C TRP A 123 -1.30 13.60 10.67
N TRP A 124 -0.95 12.38 10.27
CA TRP A 124 -1.05 11.90 8.88
C TRP A 124 -2.48 11.61 8.42
N HIS A 125 -3.46 11.61 9.33
CA HIS A 125 -4.89 11.58 9.00
C HIS A 125 -5.51 12.99 9.00
N LYS A 126 -4.71 14.03 9.23
CA LYS A 126 -5.10 15.45 9.17
C LYS A 126 -4.50 16.15 7.95
N LEU A 127 -4.18 15.40 6.89
CA LEU A 127 -3.77 16.00 5.63
C LEU A 127 -4.91 16.94 5.18
N LYS A 128 -4.60 18.23 5.08
CA LYS A 128 -5.52 19.21 4.49
C LYS A 128 -5.22 19.21 3.01
N SER A 129 -6.25 19.02 2.18
CA SER A 129 -6.19 19.43 0.78
C SER A 129 -5.85 20.92 0.76
N VAL A 130 -4.71 21.26 0.16
CA VAL A 130 -4.32 22.65 -0.13
C VAL A 130 -5.26 23.22 -1.19
#